data_AF-A0A9P7KSC8-F1
#
_entry.id   AF-A0A9P7KSC8-F1
#
_cell.length_a   1.000
_cell.length_b   1.000
_cell.length_c   1.000
_cell.angle_alpha   90.00
_cell.angle_beta   90.00
_cell.angle_gamma   90.00
#
_symmetry.space_group_name_H-M   'P 1'
#
loop_
_entity.id
_entity.type
_entity.pdbx_description
1 polymer ?
#
loop_
_entity_poly.entity_id
_entity_poly.type
_entity_poly.pdbx_seq_one_letter_code
_entity_poly.pdbx_strand_id
1 'polypeptide(L)'
;MYSFIVFAGMAAAHATHHHKHPSRASQNSITPHDSFSSSVGVLGCHINTNRVAYWPSEVSCDNICVKLSYGGRSLHLLKIDRSGGAYDISYDAWNYLVFGKSAKDEPHMGGGVQMTTEFVPASECNDLLHNGRLPVSASNSVNYISHCLEQPNSFVANNYEFINMLDSSCKFGYDEVCTFDPATSNQPHCPHTLGLAHQPTGQKVVNIEYGTGKEVIA
;
A
#
# COMPACT_ATOMS: atom_id res chain seq x y z
N MET A 1 -29.76 34.23 53.54
CA MET A 1 -30.60 33.95 52.36
C MET A 1 -29.74 34.18 51.13
N TYR A 2 -29.33 33.10 50.47
CA TYR A 2 -29.06 32.91 49.03
C TYR A 2 -28.12 31.71 48.87
N SER A 3 -28.75 30.55 48.60
CA SER A 3 -28.08 29.34 48.12
C SER A 3 -27.62 29.57 46.70
N PHE A 4 -26.35 29.27 46.41
CA PHE A 4 -25.88 29.04 45.05
C PHE A 4 -25.77 27.53 44.84
N ILE A 5 -26.63 27.00 43.97
CA ILE A 5 -26.55 25.63 43.45
C ILE A 5 -25.59 25.70 42.25
N VAL A 6 -24.45 25.01 42.36
CA VAL A 6 -23.55 24.79 41.22
C VAL A 6 -23.97 23.49 40.54
N PHE A 7 -24.42 23.59 39.29
CA PHE A 7 -24.72 22.45 38.43
C PHE A 7 -23.42 21.72 38.05
N ALA A 8 -23.31 20.45 38.44
CA ALA A 8 -22.31 19.54 37.91
C ALA A 8 -22.75 19.09 36.50
N GLY A 9 -22.10 19.61 35.46
CA GLY A 9 -22.27 19.11 34.10
C GLY A 9 -21.60 17.75 33.94
N MET A 10 -22.38 16.69 33.73
CA MET A 10 -21.85 15.40 33.31
C MET A 10 -21.31 15.51 31.88
N ALA A 11 -20.00 15.39 31.72
CA ALA A 11 -19.39 15.16 30.42
C ALA A 11 -19.73 13.74 29.96
N ALA A 12 -20.66 13.62 29.00
CA ALA A 12 -20.94 12.36 28.34
C ALA A 12 -19.78 12.03 27.38
N ALA A 13 -18.92 11.11 27.79
CA ALA A 13 -17.93 10.50 26.90
C ALA A 13 -18.66 9.80 25.75
N HIS A 14 -18.63 10.41 24.56
CA HIS A 14 -19.05 9.74 23.33
C HIS A 14 -17.99 8.70 22.99
N ALA A 15 -18.25 7.45 23.36
CA ALA A 15 -17.54 6.32 22.79
C ALA A 15 -17.90 6.27 21.30
N THR A 16 -16.98 6.73 20.44
CA THR A 16 -17.08 6.47 19.01
C THR A 16 -16.90 4.98 18.80
N HIS A 17 -18.00 4.27 18.57
CA HIS A 17 -17.96 2.89 18.14
C HIS A 17 -17.19 2.81 16.82
N HIS A 18 -15.97 2.29 16.87
CA HIS A 18 -15.25 1.86 15.69
C HIS A 18 -16.08 0.78 15.01
N HIS A 19 -16.66 1.09 13.86
CA HIS A 19 -16.98 0.04 12.90
C HIS A 19 -15.65 -0.49 12.34
N LYS A 20 -14.98 -1.34 13.12
CA LYS A 20 -14.20 -2.44 12.54
C LYS A 20 -15.21 -3.22 11.70
N HIS A 21 -15.30 -2.91 10.41
CA HIS A 21 -16.02 -3.78 9.50
C HIS A 21 -15.36 -5.15 9.65
N PRO A 22 -16.08 -6.19 10.13
CA PRO A 22 -15.49 -7.52 10.17
C PRO A 22 -15.07 -7.86 8.74
N SER A 23 -13.78 -8.09 8.57
CA SER A 23 -13.19 -8.50 7.31
C SER A 23 -13.88 -9.78 6.86
N ARG A 24 -14.76 -9.66 5.88
CA ARG A 24 -15.43 -10.84 5.35
C ARG A 24 -14.53 -11.45 4.30
N ALA A 25 -14.02 -12.64 4.59
CA ALA A 25 -13.36 -13.46 3.59
C ALA A 25 -14.25 -13.61 2.34
N SER A 26 -13.65 -13.45 1.17
CA SER A 26 -14.30 -13.58 -0.14
C SER A 26 -13.48 -14.51 -1.04
N GLN A 27 -14.13 -15.09 -2.05
CA GLN A 27 -13.48 -15.94 -3.05
C GLN A 27 -13.33 -15.15 -4.34
N ASN A 28 -12.10 -14.91 -4.79
CA ASN A 28 -11.81 -14.15 -5.99
C ASN A 28 -10.88 -14.95 -6.92
N SER A 29 -11.03 -14.71 -8.22
CA SER A 29 -10.18 -15.31 -9.26
C SER A 29 -8.90 -14.49 -9.33
N ILE A 30 -7.81 -15.04 -8.79
CA ILE A 30 -6.55 -14.33 -8.65
C ILE A 30 -5.59 -14.70 -9.78
N THR A 31 -5.09 -13.68 -10.48
CA THR A 31 -4.17 -13.78 -11.63
C THR A 31 -2.76 -13.27 -11.29
N PRO A 32 -1.71 -13.80 -11.94
CA PRO A 32 -0.36 -13.28 -11.78
C PRO A 32 -0.16 -11.97 -12.56
N HIS A 33 0.53 -11.00 -11.94
CA HIS A 33 0.95 -9.72 -12.53
C HIS A 33 2.47 -9.61 -12.42
N ASP A 34 3.18 -9.54 -13.55
CA ASP A 34 4.64 -9.56 -13.58
C ASP A 34 5.27 -8.16 -13.44
N SER A 35 4.51 -7.11 -13.74
CA SER A 35 5.01 -5.73 -13.76
C SER A 35 4.59 -4.95 -12.53
N PHE A 36 5.51 -4.34 -11.80
CA PHE A 36 5.17 -3.47 -10.68
C PHE A 36 4.49 -2.18 -11.13
N SER A 37 3.44 -1.78 -10.41
CA SER A 37 2.81 -0.47 -10.52
C SER A 37 2.10 -0.07 -9.22
N SER A 38 1.77 1.22 -9.11
CA SER A 38 0.98 1.75 -7.99
C SER A 38 0.20 2.98 -8.41
N SER A 39 -1.13 2.91 -8.31
CA SER A 39 -2.04 4.03 -8.59
C SER A 39 -2.01 5.13 -7.55
N VAL A 40 -1.55 4.83 -6.33
CA VAL A 40 -1.38 5.80 -5.25
C VAL A 40 0.07 6.27 -5.08
N GLY A 41 0.96 5.84 -5.97
CA GLY A 41 2.36 6.27 -6.02
C GLY A 41 3.22 5.69 -4.89
N VAL A 42 2.89 4.51 -4.37
CA VAL A 42 3.80 3.77 -3.48
C VAL A 42 5.06 3.40 -4.23
N LEU A 43 6.20 3.58 -3.58
CA LEU A 43 7.51 3.45 -4.20
C LEU A 43 8.02 2.01 -4.12
N GLY A 44 8.16 1.37 -5.28
CA GLY A 44 8.57 -0.03 -5.37
C GLY A 44 9.97 -0.29 -4.83
N CYS A 45 10.86 0.71 -4.84
CA CYS A 45 12.22 0.56 -4.31
C CYS A 45 12.28 0.50 -2.78
N HIS A 46 11.18 0.83 -2.10
CA HIS A 46 11.07 0.86 -0.63
C HIS A 46 10.18 -0.25 -0.06
N ILE A 47 9.62 -1.11 -0.91
CA ILE A 47 8.76 -2.21 -0.49
C ILE A 47 9.15 -3.52 -1.17
N ASN A 48 8.60 -4.63 -0.69
CA ASN A 48 8.73 -5.90 -1.37
C ASN A 48 7.72 -5.99 -2.54
N THR A 49 8.18 -5.73 -3.77
CA THR A 49 7.34 -5.78 -4.98
C THR A 49 6.80 -7.17 -5.32
N ASN A 50 7.37 -8.23 -4.72
CA ASN A 50 6.85 -9.59 -4.80
C ASN A 50 5.66 -9.85 -3.86
N ARG A 51 5.19 -8.84 -3.12
CA ARG A 51 4.07 -8.93 -2.17
C ARG A 51 3.03 -7.82 -2.40
N VAL A 52 2.62 -7.63 -3.65
CA VAL A 52 1.72 -6.54 -4.07
C VAL A 52 0.41 -7.09 -4.63
N ALA A 53 -0.66 -6.33 -4.41
CA ALA A 53 -2.02 -6.59 -4.80
C ALA A 53 -2.59 -5.45 -5.69
N TYR A 54 -3.14 -5.80 -6.86
CA TYR A 54 -3.73 -4.94 -7.89
C TYR A 54 -5.23 -5.26 -8.06
N TRP A 55 -6.11 -4.52 -7.36
CA TRP A 55 -7.53 -4.91 -7.21
C TRP A 55 -8.42 -4.08 -8.14
N PRO A 56 -9.63 -4.54 -8.51
CA PRO A 56 -10.53 -3.73 -9.35
C PRO A 56 -11.00 -2.44 -8.68
N SER A 57 -10.96 -2.40 -7.34
CA SER A 57 -11.39 -1.27 -6.53
C SER A 57 -10.25 -0.30 -6.23
N GLU A 58 -10.61 0.96 -5.97
CA GLU A 58 -9.68 1.99 -5.52
C GLU A 58 -8.93 1.59 -4.24
N VAL A 59 -7.72 2.11 -4.06
CA VAL A 59 -6.93 1.95 -2.85
C VAL A 59 -7.52 2.85 -1.77
N SER A 60 -7.88 2.28 -0.62
CA SER A 60 -8.43 3.06 0.51
C SER A 60 -7.32 3.47 1.48
N CYS A 61 -7.69 4.22 2.52
CA CYS A 61 -6.76 4.71 3.54
C CYS A 61 -6.50 3.71 4.68
N ASP A 62 -7.23 2.58 4.72
CA ASP A 62 -7.17 1.63 5.84
C ASP A 62 -7.06 0.16 5.37
N ASN A 63 -7.73 -0.18 4.26
CA ASN A 63 -7.72 -1.53 3.70
C ASN A 63 -6.58 -1.70 2.68
N ILE A 64 -5.36 -1.46 3.14
CA ILE A 64 -4.14 -1.61 2.32
C ILE A 64 -3.44 -2.96 2.51
N CYS A 65 -3.82 -3.75 3.52
CA CYS A 65 -3.26 -5.08 3.77
C CYS A 65 -4.31 -6.14 3.48
N VAL A 66 -3.97 -7.10 2.64
CA VAL A 66 -4.85 -8.21 2.27
C VAL A 66 -4.14 -9.53 2.50
N LYS A 67 -4.81 -10.44 3.20
CA LYS A 67 -4.39 -11.82 3.34
C LYS A 67 -5.02 -12.65 2.23
N LEU A 68 -4.20 -13.39 1.52
CA LEU A 68 -4.64 -14.38 0.54
C LEU A 68 -4.35 -15.78 1.06
N SER A 69 -5.20 -16.74 0.72
CA SER A 69 -4.99 -18.14 1.10
C SER A 69 -5.44 -19.11 0.01
N TYR A 70 -4.59 -20.10 -0.27
CA TYR A 70 -4.85 -21.17 -1.24
C TYR A 70 -4.11 -22.45 -0.83
N GLY A 71 -4.78 -23.60 -0.89
CA GLY A 71 -4.17 -24.91 -0.67
C GLY A 71 -3.33 -25.01 0.62
N GLY A 72 -3.82 -24.45 1.73
CA GLY A 72 -3.13 -24.45 3.03
C GLY A 72 -2.02 -23.41 3.20
N ARG A 73 -1.69 -22.62 2.17
CA ARG A 73 -0.72 -21.54 2.22
C ARG A 73 -1.42 -20.20 2.33
N SER A 74 -0.73 -19.22 2.92
CA SER A 74 -1.19 -17.84 2.98
C SER A 74 -0.05 -16.85 2.82
N LEU A 75 -0.38 -15.68 2.28
CA LEU A 75 0.50 -14.51 2.19
C LEU A 75 -0.29 -13.26 2.58
N HIS A 76 0.42 -12.29 3.13
CA HIS A 76 -0.02 -10.90 3.23
C HIS A 76 0.54 -10.11 2.06
N LEU A 77 -0.28 -9.25 1.47
CA LEU A 77 0.09 -8.41 0.33
C LEU A 77 -0.39 -6.97 0.56
N LEU A 78 0.35 -6.02 0.00
CA LEU A 78 -0.03 -4.61 -0.01
C LEU A 78 -0.93 -4.30 -1.22
N LYS A 79 -2.18 -3.91 -0.97
CA LYS A 79 -3.11 -3.40 -1.99
C LYS A 79 -2.82 -1.92 -2.24
N ILE A 80 -1.95 -1.65 -3.20
CA ILE A 80 -1.44 -0.30 -3.52
C ILE A 80 -1.69 0.11 -4.96
N ASP A 81 -2.42 -0.72 -5.71
CA ASP A 81 -2.80 -0.41 -7.06
C ASP A 81 -4.24 -0.83 -7.35
N ARG A 82 -4.79 -0.20 -8.39
CA ARG A 82 -6.03 -0.61 -9.00
C ARG A 82 -5.72 -1.32 -10.32
N SER A 83 -6.39 -2.43 -10.55
CA SER A 83 -6.39 -3.08 -11.86
C SER A 83 -7.45 -2.44 -12.78
N GLY A 84 -7.45 -2.84 -14.05
CA GLY A 84 -8.52 -2.53 -15.00
C GLY A 84 -9.80 -3.36 -14.83
N GLY A 85 -9.94 -4.12 -13.73
CA GLY A 85 -11.12 -4.97 -13.48
C GLY A 85 -10.83 -6.37 -12.94
N ALA A 86 -9.56 -6.78 -12.83
CA ALA A 86 -9.13 -8.09 -12.36
C ALA A 86 -8.60 -8.06 -10.91
N TYR A 87 -8.52 -9.21 -10.26
CA TYR A 87 -7.82 -9.32 -8.98
C TYR A 87 -6.43 -9.92 -9.28
N ASP A 88 -5.45 -9.05 -9.47
CA ASP A 88 -4.09 -9.50 -9.78
C ASP A 88 -3.18 -9.36 -8.57
N ILE A 89 -2.19 -10.22 -8.45
CA ILE A 89 -1.11 -10.10 -7.45
C ILE A 89 0.23 -10.25 -8.14
N SER A 90 1.29 -9.72 -7.51
CA SER A 90 2.67 -9.90 -7.96
C SER A 90 2.93 -11.37 -8.31
N TYR A 91 3.56 -11.62 -9.46
CA TYR A 91 3.73 -12.96 -10.04
C TYR A 91 4.35 -13.96 -9.04
N ASP A 92 5.33 -13.53 -8.25
CA ASP A 92 5.92 -14.36 -7.19
C ASP A 92 4.90 -14.82 -6.14
N ALA A 93 4.04 -13.92 -5.66
CA ALA A 93 3.02 -14.26 -4.69
C ALA A 93 2.02 -15.27 -5.24
N TRP A 94 1.61 -15.11 -6.51
CA TRP A 94 0.74 -16.07 -7.19
C TRP A 94 1.41 -17.43 -7.31
N ASN A 95 2.66 -17.47 -7.77
CA ASN A 95 3.42 -18.71 -7.95
C ASN A 95 3.62 -19.45 -6.62
N TYR A 96 3.95 -18.72 -5.55
CA TYR A 96 4.09 -19.30 -4.22
C TYR A 96 2.76 -19.84 -3.69
N LEU A 97 1.68 -19.06 -3.81
CA LEU A 97 0.36 -19.49 -3.34
C LEU A 97 -0.15 -20.71 -4.10
N VAL A 98 0.12 -20.85 -5.40
CA VAL A 98 -0.38 -21.98 -6.21
C VAL A 98 0.56 -23.19 -6.14
N PHE A 99 1.87 -23.02 -6.26
CA PHE A 99 2.86 -24.10 -6.40
C PHE A 99 3.82 -24.27 -5.21
N GLY A 100 3.94 -23.26 -4.35
CA GLY A 100 4.70 -23.34 -3.10
C GLY A 100 6.16 -22.97 -3.28
N LYS A 101 6.47 -22.35 -4.43
CA LYS A 101 7.80 -21.94 -4.85
C LYS A 101 7.77 -20.50 -5.34
N SER A 102 8.87 -19.79 -5.15
CA SER A 102 9.05 -18.47 -5.77
C SER A 102 8.98 -18.59 -7.29
N ALA A 103 8.44 -17.59 -7.97
CA ALA A 103 8.48 -17.50 -9.42
C ALA A 103 9.93 -17.37 -9.96
N LYS A 104 10.86 -16.88 -9.13
CA LYS A 104 12.29 -16.80 -9.46
C LYS A 104 12.94 -18.18 -9.53
N ASP A 105 12.53 -19.08 -8.64
CA ASP A 105 13.15 -20.41 -8.50
C ASP A 105 12.51 -21.44 -9.42
N GLU A 106 11.18 -21.44 -9.50
CA GLU A 106 10.40 -22.38 -10.28
C GLU A 106 9.21 -21.63 -10.92
N PRO A 107 9.43 -20.94 -12.05
CA PRO A 107 8.38 -20.17 -12.70
C PRO A 107 7.31 -21.09 -13.31
N HIS A 108 6.05 -20.86 -12.95
CA HIS A 108 4.89 -21.48 -13.58
C HIS A 108 4.06 -20.44 -14.32
N MET A 109 3.43 -20.84 -15.41
CA MET A 109 2.46 -20.00 -16.13
C MET A 109 1.05 -20.48 -15.82
N GLY A 110 0.10 -19.57 -15.77
CA GLY A 110 -1.32 -19.87 -15.57
C GLY A 110 -2.20 -18.63 -15.67
N GLY A 111 -3.35 -18.69 -15.01
CA GLY A 111 -4.33 -17.62 -14.99
C GLY A 111 -5.09 -17.60 -13.67
N GLY A 112 -6.37 -17.23 -13.75
CA GLY A 112 -7.23 -17.09 -12.57
C GLY A 112 -7.33 -18.37 -11.74
N VAL A 113 -6.95 -18.27 -10.47
CA VAL A 113 -7.14 -19.33 -9.47
C VAL A 113 -8.04 -18.78 -8.37
N GLN A 114 -9.10 -19.52 -8.02
CA GLN A 114 -9.98 -19.13 -6.91
C GLN A 114 -9.22 -19.21 -5.58
N MET A 115 -9.04 -18.06 -4.94
CA MET A 115 -8.38 -17.95 -3.64
C MET A 115 -9.28 -17.22 -2.63
N THR A 116 -9.10 -17.54 -1.36
CA THR A 116 -9.69 -16.77 -0.28
C THR A 116 -8.92 -15.46 -0.13
N THR A 117 -9.63 -14.33 -0.11
CA THR A 117 -9.06 -13.01 0.16
C THR A 117 -9.77 -12.37 1.33
N GLU A 118 -9.00 -11.71 2.21
CA GLU A 118 -9.50 -11.04 3.40
C GLU A 118 -8.69 -9.77 3.65
N PHE A 119 -9.35 -8.61 3.73
CA PHE A 119 -8.69 -7.42 4.23
C PHE A 119 -8.38 -7.60 5.71
N VAL A 120 -7.14 -7.41 6.11
CA VAL A 120 -6.73 -7.56 7.51
C VAL A 120 -6.18 -6.22 8.01
N PRO A 121 -6.05 -6.01 9.33
CA PRO A 121 -5.45 -4.78 9.85
C PRO A 121 -4.10 -4.50 9.16
N ALA A 122 -3.88 -3.24 8.77
CA ALA A 122 -2.67 -2.82 8.04
C ALA A 122 -1.37 -3.20 8.78
N SER A 123 -1.41 -3.29 10.10
CA SER A 123 -0.30 -3.75 10.94
C SER A 123 0.18 -5.18 10.63
N GLU A 124 -0.65 -6.03 10.03
CA GLU A 124 -0.24 -7.37 9.60
C GLU A 124 0.67 -7.35 8.36
N CYS A 125 0.77 -6.21 7.66
CA CYS A 125 1.70 -5.98 6.55
C CYS A 125 2.88 -5.09 6.95
N ASN A 126 3.16 -4.89 8.24
CA ASN A 126 4.22 -3.97 8.70
C ASN A 126 5.61 -4.30 8.13
N ASP A 127 5.91 -5.57 7.88
CA ASP A 127 7.15 -6.03 7.27
C ASP A 127 7.24 -5.72 5.76
N LEU A 128 6.13 -5.35 5.14
CA LEU A 128 6.05 -4.91 3.75
C LEU A 128 6.14 -3.38 3.60
N LEU A 129 6.05 -2.64 4.72
CA LEU A 129 6.11 -1.19 4.78
C LEU A 129 7.55 -0.70 5.01
N HIS A 130 7.85 0.52 4.58
CA HIS A 130 9.15 1.12 4.81
C HIS A 130 9.19 1.75 6.21
N ASN A 131 9.92 1.12 7.13
CA ASN A 131 9.98 1.53 8.54
C ASN A 131 8.58 1.64 9.20
N GLY A 132 7.65 0.77 8.81
CA GLY A 132 6.26 0.79 9.29
C GLY A 132 5.39 1.90 8.69
N ARG A 133 5.89 2.63 7.70
CA ARG A 133 5.18 3.69 6.96
C ARG A 133 4.98 3.30 5.51
N LEU A 134 3.94 3.84 4.89
CA LEU A 134 3.67 3.67 3.46
C LEU A 134 4.54 4.69 2.68
N PRO A 135 5.59 4.25 1.95
CA PRO A 135 6.49 5.15 1.23
C PRO A 135 5.85 5.58 -0.08
N VAL A 136 5.52 6.86 -0.21
CA VAL A 136 4.82 7.40 -1.38
C VAL A 136 5.61 8.51 -2.07
N SER A 137 5.42 8.64 -3.38
CA SER A 137 6.02 9.71 -4.19
C SER A 137 5.55 11.08 -3.71
N ALA A 138 6.51 11.93 -3.31
CA ALA A 138 6.24 13.30 -2.89
C ALA A 138 5.54 14.12 -3.97
N SER A 139 5.88 13.90 -5.25
CA SER A 139 5.34 14.69 -6.36
C SER A 139 3.97 14.21 -6.83
N ASN A 140 3.65 12.92 -6.66
CA ASN A 140 2.48 12.30 -7.31
C ASN A 140 1.40 11.80 -6.35
N SER A 141 1.70 11.67 -5.05
CA SER A 141 0.78 11.02 -4.10
C SER A 141 0.01 11.99 -3.19
N VAL A 142 0.19 13.30 -3.36
CA VAL A 142 -0.42 14.32 -2.48
C VAL A 142 -1.94 14.24 -2.44
N ASN A 143 -2.60 13.94 -3.56
CA ASN A 143 -4.07 13.83 -3.60
C ASN A 143 -4.56 12.63 -2.77
N TYR A 144 -3.89 11.48 -2.87
CA TYR A 144 -4.23 10.30 -2.08
C TYR A 144 -4.00 10.55 -0.58
N ILE A 145 -2.84 11.10 -0.22
CA ILE A 145 -2.54 11.40 1.18
C ILE A 145 -3.48 12.47 1.75
N SER A 146 -3.76 13.55 1.01
CA SER A 146 -4.72 14.58 1.44
C SER A 146 -6.11 13.98 1.70
N HIS A 147 -6.59 13.10 0.81
CA HIS A 147 -7.84 12.38 1.02
C HIS A 147 -7.81 11.49 2.28
N CYS A 148 -6.69 10.84 2.56
CA CYS A 148 -6.55 10.04 3.78
C CYS A 148 -6.47 10.89 5.04
N LEU A 149 -5.88 12.08 4.99
CA LEU A 149 -5.84 13.02 6.11
C LEU A 149 -7.24 13.53 6.52
N GLU A 150 -8.20 13.55 5.60
CA GLU A 150 -9.63 13.79 5.91
C GLU A 150 -10.26 12.64 6.71
N GLN A 151 -9.59 11.49 6.78
CA GLN A 151 -9.95 10.30 7.56
C GLN A 151 -8.88 10.08 8.65
N PRO A 152 -8.81 10.94 9.69
CA PRO A 152 -7.66 11.02 10.60
C PRO A 152 -7.42 9.74 11.42
N ASN A 153 -8.41 8.85 11.50
CA ASN A 153 -8.30 7.56 12.20
C ASN A 153 -7.83 6.40 11.29
N SER A 154 -7.64 6.65 9.99
CA SER A 154 -7.17 5.63 9.05
C SER A 154 -5.69 5.34 9.23
N PHE A 155 -5.26 4.12 8.92
CA PHE A 155 -3.85 3.74 9.00
C PHE A 155 -2.95 4.68 8.21
N VAL A 156 -3.29 4.97 6.94
CA VAL A 156 -2.45 5.76 6.05
C VAL A 156 -2.29 7.18 6.54
N ALA A 157 -3.35 7.83 7.06
CA ALA A 157 -3.25 9.18 7.62
C ALA A 157 -2.20 9.31 8.74
N ASN A 158 -1.96 8.20 9.46
CA ASN A 158 -1.04 8.16 10.59
C ASN A 158 0.32 7.53 10.25
N ASN A 159 0.44 6.85 9.11
CA ASN A 159 1.59 5.99 8.77
C ASN A 159 1.98 6.10 7.29
N TYR A 160 2.19 7.32 6.80
CA TYR A 160 2.76 7.57 5.48
C TYR A 160 4.09 8.29 5.61
N GLU A 161 4.87 8.26 4.53
CA GLU A 161 6.01 9.16 4.34
C GLU A 161 6.14 9.54 2.88
N PHE A 162 6.45 10.81 2.64
CA PHE A 162 6.79 11.27 1.32
C PHE A 162 8.28 11.11 1.08
N ILE A 163 8.64 10.50 -0.03
CA ILE A 163 10.02 10.43 -0.51
C ILE A 163 10.08 11.20 -1.84
N ASN A 164 11.14 11.97 -2.10
CA ASN A 164 11.29 12.82 -3.29
C ASN A 164 11.58 12.05 -4.59
N MET A 165 10.88 10.96 -4.81
CA MET A 165 10.90 10.18 -6.05
C MET A 165 9.77 10.63 -6.96
N LEU A 166 10.09 10.84 -8.23
CA LEU A 166 9.16 11.35 -9.25
C LEU A 166 8.23 10.25 -9.78
N ASP A 167 8.56 8.97 -9.63
CA ASP A 167 7.74 7.86 -10.12
C ASP A 167 7.82 6.64 -9.19
N SER A 168 6.80 5.78 -9.26
CA SER A 168 6.68 4.60 -8.39
C SER A 168 7.70 3.51 -8.70
N SER A 169 8.25 3.45 -9.93
CA SER A 169 9.35 2.54 -10.26
C SER A 169 10.72 3.08 -9.85
N CYS A 170 10.76 4.22 -9.15
CA CYS A 170 11.96 4.84 -8.60
C CYS A 170 13.01 5.19 -9.65
N LYS A 171 12.57 5.45 -10.88
CA LYS A 171 13.44 5.73 -12.01
C LYS A 171 14.02 7.14 -11.95
N PHE A 172 13.27 8.12 -11.46
CA PHE A 172 13.67 9.52 -11.39
C PHE A 172 13.44 10.11 -10.00
N GLY A 173 14.30 11.04 -9.59
CA GLY A 173 14.17 11.81 -8.36
C GLY A 173 15.34 11.65 -7.39
N TYR A 174 15.10 11.95 -6.13
CA TYR A 174 16.04 11.85 -5.03
C TYR A 174 15.45 10.96 -3.93
N ASP A 175 16.22 9.98 -3.48
CA ASP A 175 15.80 9.10 -2.40
C ASP A 175 15.98 9.78 -1.04
N GLU A 176 15.09 10.72 -0.73
CA GLU A 176 15.13 11.55 0.47
C GLU A 176 13.73 11.78 1.03
N VAL A 177 13.63 11.77 2.36
CA VAL A 177 12.37 12.00 3.05
C VAL A 177 12.01 13.48 2.98
N CYS A 178 10.74 13.76 2.66
CA CYS A 178 10.16 15.09 2.64
C CYS A 178 9.29 15.32 3.89
N THR A 179 9.16 16.58 4.29
CA THR A 179 8.20 17.01 5.30
C THR A 179 6.91 17.49 4.64
N PHE A 180 5.76 17.23 5.24
CA PHE A 180 4.49 17.72 4.73
C PHE A 180 3.63 18.25 5.87
N ASP A 181 3.17 19.50 5.70
CA ASP A 181 2.19 20.14 6.56
C ASP A 181 1.07 20.71 5.68
N PRO A 182 -0.10 20.06 5.61
CA PRO A 182 -1.21 20.50 4.78
C PRO A 182 -1.81 21.84 5.23
N ALA A 183 -1.51 22.30 6.46
CA ALA A 183 -1.98 23.59 6.94
C ALA A 183 -1.20 24.76 6.34
N THR A 184 0.02 24.52 5.86
CA THR A 184 0.93 25.55 5.34
C THR A 184 1.21 25.41 3.85
N SER A 185 1.13 24.20 3.29
CA SER A 185 1.42 23.92 1.89
C SER A 185 0.57 22.78 1.33
N ASN A 186 0.19 22.88 0.05
CA ASN A 186 -0.40 21.78 -0.69
C ASN A 186 0.64 20.87 -1.36
N GLN A 187 1.93 21.04 -1.03
CA GLN A 187 3.04 20.24 -1.57
C GLN A 187 4.04 19.88 -0.46
N PRO A 188 4.62 18.66 -0.48
CA PRO A 188 5.72 18.29 0.40
C PRO A 188 6.96 19.16 0.16
N HIS A 189 7.66 19.47 1.24
CA HIS A 189 8.95 20.15 1.21
C HIS A 189 10.07 19.12 1.31
N CYS A 190 10.95 19.09 0.31
CA CYS A 190 12.04 18.14 0.18
C CYS A 190 13.40 18.88 0.13
N PRO A 191 14.51 18.23 0.52
CA PRO A 191 15.84 18.85 0.44
C PRO A 191 16.23 19.31 -0.97
N HIS A 192 15.92 18.51 -2.00
CA HIS A 192 16.04 18.88 -3.40
C HIS A 192 14.70 19.31 -4.00
N THR A 193 14.75 19.97 -5.17
CA THR A 193 13.56 20.41 -5.90
C THR A 193 12.59 19.25 -6.11
N LEU A 194 11.37 19.41 -5.60
CA LEU A 194 10.29 18.45 -5.75
C LEU A 194 10.00 18.16 -7.23
N GLY A 195 9.89 16.88 -7.58
CA GLY A 195 9.49 16.45 -8.92
C GLY A 195 10.55 16.66 -10.01
N LEU A 196 11.80 16.94 -9.64
CA LEU A 196 12.89 17.00 -10.59
C LEU A 196 13.22 15.60 -11.14
N ALA A 197 13.29 15.45 -12.47
CA ALA A 197 13.62 14.20 -13.13
C ALA A 197 15.14 13.87 -13.06
N HIS A 198 15.67 13.74 -11.85
CA HIS A 198 17.08 13.45 -11.61
C HIS A 198 17.42 11.97 -11.82
N GLN A 199 18.58 11.70 -12.43
CA GLN A 199 19.19 10.37 -12.57
C GLN A 199 20.73 10.45 -12.50
N PRO A 200 21.40 9.39 -12.03
CA PRO A 200 20.83 8.15 -11.48
C PRO A 200 20.29 8.33 -10.06
N THR A 201 19.22 7.62 -9.71
CA THR A 201 18.63 7.65 -8.34
C THR A 201 19.36 6.72 -7.37
N GLY A 202 20.12 5.74 -7.89
CA GLY A 202 20.69 4.65 -7.10
C GLY A 202 19.70 3.55 -6.72
N GLN A 203 18.41 3.76 -7.02
CA GLN A 203 17.32 2.84 -6.71
C GLN A 203 16.97 1.94 -7.89
N LYS A 204 16.39 0.77 -7.60
CA LYS A 204 15.92 -0.19 -8.60
C LYS A 204 14.65 -0.86 -8.14
N VAL A 205 13.71 -0.99 -9.05
CA VAL A 205 12.55 -1.87 -8.91
C VAL A 205 12.74 -3.05 -9.84
N VAL A 206 12.57 -4.25 -9.30
CA VAL A 206 12.73 -5.50 -10.04
C VAL A 206 11.40 -6.21 -10.17
N ASN A 207 11.15 -6.67 -11.39
CA ASN A 207 10.06 -7.56 -11.76
C ASN A 207 10.63 -8.94 -12.04
N ILE A 208 9.80 -9.98 -11.92
CA ILE A 208 10.14 -11.33 -12.41
C ILE A 208 9.43 -11.50 -13.74
N GLU A 209 10.18 -11.61 -14.84
CA GLU A 209 9.63 -11.82 -16.18
C GLU A 209 8.80 -13.11 -16.20
N TYR A 210 7.58 -12.99 -16.70
CA TYR A 210 6.58 -14.03 -16.60
C TYR A 210 7.02 -15.34 -17.28
N GLY A 211 6.94 -16.45 -16.54
CA GLY A 211 7.28 -17.78 -17.03
C GLY A 211 8.79 -18.05 -17.15
N THR A 212 9.68 -17.10 -16.84
CA THR A 212 11.12 -17.27 -17.05
C THR A 212 11.95 -17.27 -15.78
N GLY A 213 11.42 -16.69 -14.69
CA GLY A 213 12.13 -16.55 -13.41
C GLY A 213 13.25 -15.50 -13.44
N LYS A 214 13.43 -14.79 -14.56
CA LYS A 214 14.46 -13.77 -14.71
C LYS A 214 14.03 -12.45 -14.10
N GLU A 215 14.92 -11.84 -13.34
CA GLU A 215 14.69 -10.48 -12.84
C GLU A 215 14.99 -9.45 -13.94
N VAL A 216 14.05 -8.52 -14.13
CA VAL A 216 14.15 -7.40 -15.07
C VAL A 216 13.84 -6.09 -14.35
N ILE A 217 14.46 -4.99 -14.78
CA ILE A 217 14.18 -3.67 -14.21
C ILE A 217 12.79 -3.21 -14.70
N ALA A 218 11.97 -2.74 -13.76
CA ALA A 218 10.63 -2.21 -14.01
C ALA A 218 10.65 -0.82 -14.70
#